data_AF-A0A6J2XTZ6-F1
#
_entry.id   AF-A0A6J2XTZ6-F1
#
_cell.length_a   1.000
_cell.length_b   1.000
_cell.length_c   1.000
_cell.angle_alpha   90.00
_cell.angle_beta   90.00
_cell.angle_gamma   90.00
#
_symmetry.space_group_name_H-M   'P 1'
#
loop_
_entity.id
_entity.type
_entity.pdbx_description
1 polymer ?
#
loop_
_entity_poly.entity_id
_entity_poly.type
_entity_poly.pdbx_seq_one_letter_code
_entity_poly.pdbx_strand_id
1 'polypeptide(L)'
;MINILSLKNIEVSCITRKSETNNPFLSNFDATKPNKYIMYYDATNLYGFAMSQYLPTGDFVWLTEKEIKNLDIFSISSTSSKGHVLEVDLEYPESLHDTHNDFPFCPENYKPPNSKSTKLIPNLNNKLKYVIHYQLLKQCLQNGLKISKIHRVIQFSQSAWLKKFIDLNTTLRNQSKNEFDRHTYKLANNSIYGKTMENVDRRVDVRLVTEWEKNKRTDGAENLLAKPYFKDLTIFSENLAIQMKKILVTYNKPIYVGFCILDISKTVMYDFFYNFLKPLYKDNVSLLYTDTDSFILEVTTENVYHDMHRIFINLTLICQIIIIICL
;
A
#
# COMPACT_ATOMS: atom_id res chain seq x y z
N MET A 1 -19.70 8.75 10.69
CA MET A 1 -18.66 7.70 10.81
C MET A 1 -18.32 7.21 9.42
N ILE A 2 -17.13 7.53 8.90
CA ILE A 2 -16.58 6.83 7.74
C ILE A 2 -16.07 5.50 8.28
N ASN A 3 -16.59 4.39 7.77
CA ASN A 3 -16.11 3.05 8.13
C ASN A 3 -14.75 2.80 7.45
N ILE A 4 -13.67 3.35 8.04
CA ILE A 4 -12.28 3.22 7.56
C ILE A 4 -11.68 1.83 7.92
N LEU A 5 -12.51 0.82 8.22
CA LEU A 5 -12.07 -0.45 8.84
C LEU A 5 -11.94 -1.65 7.88
N SER A 6 -11.95 -1.43 6.56
CA SER A 6 -11.70 -2.49 5.56
C SER A 6 -10.40 -2.25 4.78
N LEU A 7 -9.29 -2.09 5.49
CA LEU A 7 -7.98 -1.87 4.89
C LEU A 7 -7.14 -3.15 5.04
N LYS A 8 -7.43 -4.15 4.18
CA LYS A 8 -6.44 -5.18 3.82
C LYS A 8 -5.54 -4.53 2.76
N ASN A 9 -4.42 -3.96 3.21
CA ASN A 9 -3.59 -3.01 2.46
C ASN A 9 -2.49 -3.63 1.60
N ILE A 10 -2.67 -4.88 1.16
CA ILE A 10 -1.70 -5.54 0.29
C ILE A 10 -2.41 -5.74 -1.03
N GLU A 11 -2.09 -4.89 -1.99
CA GLU A 11 -2.51 -5.07 -3.38
C GLU A 11 -1.62 -6.15 -3.98
N VAL A 12 -2.16 -7.37 -4.01
CA VAL A 12 -1.59 -8.48 -4.74
C VAL A 12 -2.47 -8.76 -5.94
N SER A 13 -1.91 -8.62 -7.14
CA SER A 13 -2.63 -8.90 -8.38
C SER A 13 -1.79 -9.77 -9.29
N CYS A 14 -2.41 -10.83 -9.81
CA CYS A 14 -1.88 -11.61 -10.92
C CYS A 14 -2.71 -11.25 -12.14
N ILE A 15 -2.08 -10.56 -13.09
CA ILE A 15 -2.73 -10.02 -14.28
C ILE A 15 -2.72 -11.10 -15.36
N THR A 16 -1.57 -11.74 -15.55
CA THR A 16 -1.36 -12.72 -16.62
C THR A 16 -1.12 -14.12 -16.04
N ARG A 17 -1.91 -15.11 -16.49
CA ARG A 17 -1.87 -16.49 -15.97
C ARG A 17 -0.55 -17.21 -16.28
N LYS A 18 0.05 -16.94 -17.44
CA LYS A 18 1.30 -17.57 -17.89
C LYS A 18 2.02 -16.63 -18.84
N SER A 19 3.32 -16.49 -18.64
CA SER A 19 4.26 -15.88 -19.58
C SER A 19 5.50 -16.78 -19.65
N GLU A 20 6.13 -16.83 -20.82
CA GLU A 20 7.37 -17.57 -21.06
C GLU A 20 8.38 -16.63 -21.69
N THR A 21 9.60 -16.65 -21.17
CA THR A 21 10.70 -15.84 -21.68
C THR A 21 11.25 -16.42 -22.99
N ASN A 22 11.72 -15.57 -23.89
CA ASN A 22 12.37 -15.96 -25.14
C ASN A 22 13.49 -14.98 -25.44
N ASN A 23 14.72 -15.26 -25.02
CA ASN A 23 15.83 -14.35 -25.27
C ASN A 23 17.15 -15.09 -25.51
N PRO A 24 18.16 -14.44 -26.14
CA PRO A 24 19.40 -15.11 -26.58
C PRO A 24 20.26 -15.71 -25.46
N PHE A 25 19.96 -15.43 -24.19
CA PHE A 25 20.70 -15.96 -23.05
C PHE A 25 20.19 -17.34 -22.59
N LEU A 26 19.11 -17.86 -23.20
CA LEU A 26 18.48 -19.13 -22.86
C LEU A 26 18.86 -20.23 -23.85
N SER A 27 19.01 -21.47 -23.37
CA SER A 27 19.35 -22.63 -24.20
C SER A 27 18.25 -23.03 -25.19
N ASN A 28 16.99 -22.69 -24.89
CA ASN A 28 15.82 -22.97 -25.73
C ASN A 28 15.36 -21.74 -26.54
N PHE A 29 16.25 -20.77 -26.77
CA PHE A 29 15.95 -19.55 -27.53
C PHE A 29 15.49 -19.87 -28.96
N ASP A 30 14.39 -19.23 -29.37
CA ASP A 30 13.83 -19.32 -30.71
C ASP A 30 13.98 -17.96 -31.41
N ALA A 31 14.97 -17.89 -32.32
CA ALA A 31 15.28 -16.67 -33.09
C ALA A 31 14.16 -16.24 -34.05
N THR A 32 13.13 -17.09 -34.28
CA THR A 32 11.96 -16.72 -35.09
C THR A 32 10.91 -15.94 -34.31
N LYS A 33 11.03 -15.91 -32.97
CA LYS A 33 10.12 -15.19 -32.07
C LYS A 33 10.77 -13.92 -31.53
N PRO A 34 9.97 -12.92 -31.14
CA PRO A 34 10.51 -11.69 -30.55
C PRO A 34 11.26 -11.97 -29.25
N ASN A 35 12.29 -11.15 -28.99
CA ASN A 35 13.02 -11.19 -27.73
C ASN A 35 12.11 -10.71 -26.60
N LYS A 36 11.93 -11.56 -25.60
CA LYS A 36 11.02 -11.38 -24.49
C LYS A 36 11.73 -11.72 -23.19
N TYR A 37 11.64 -10.82 -22.23
CA TYR A 37 12.26 -10.90 -20.92
C TYR A 37 11.20 -10.83 -19.83
N ILE A 38 11.42 -11.53 -18.74
CA ILE A 38 10.63 -11.41 -17.51
C ILE A 38 11.52 -10.75 -16.47
N MET A 39 11.10 -9.60 -15.96
CA MET A 39 11.91 -8.74 -15.11
C MET A 39 11.22 -8.52 -13.76
N TYR A 40 11.99 -8.55 -12.68
CA TYR A 40 11.52 -8.22 -11.34
C TYR A 40 12.06 -6.86 -10.89
N TYR A 41 11.15 -6.00 -10.45
CA TYR A 41 11.44 -4.67 -9.93
C TYR A 41 10.85 -4.54 -8.53
N ASP A 42 11.59 -3.91 -7.62
CA ASP A 42 11.22 -3.79 -6.21
C ASP A 42 11.58 -2.41 -5.67
N ALA A 43 10.60 -1.72 -5.10
CA ALA A 43 10.78 -0.42 -4.49
C ALA A 43 11.48 -0.55 -3.12
N THR A 44 12.74 -0.14 -3.08
CA THR A 44 13.52 -0.06 -1.85
C THR A 44 12.92 0.94 -0.88
N ASN A 45 12.43 0.42 0.25
CA ASN A 45 11.92 1.24 1.35
C ASN A 45 10.76 2.16 0.90
N LEU A 46 9.82 1.64 0.09
CA LEU A 46 8.67 2.38 -0.43
C LEU A 46 7.90 3.17 0.64
N TYR A 47 7.57 2.49 1.76
CA TYR A 47 6.90 3.15 2.88
C TYR A 47 7.79 4.17 3.57
N GLY A 48 9.12 3.93 3.64
CA GLY A 48 10.07 4.92 4.13
C GLY A 48 10.07 6.19 3.29
N PHE A 49 10.08 6.06 1.95
CA PHE A 49 9.95 7.20 1.06
C PHE A 49 8.65 7.99 1.34
N ALA A 50 7.51 7.30 1.43
CA ALA A 50 6.22 7.93 1.73
C ALA A 50 6.20 8.59 3.13
N MET A 51 6.84 7.95 4.13
CA MET A 51 6.99 8.51 5.47
C MET A 51 7.88 9.76 5.50
N SER A 52 8.80 9.90 4.55
CA SER A 52 9.61 11.11 4.41
C SER A 52 8.88 12.29 3.74
N GLN A 53 7.65 12.09 3.24
CA GLN A 53 6.83 13.14 2.65
C GLN A 53 6.07 13.96 3.70
N TYR A 54 5.34 14.98 3.26
CA TYR A 54 4.49 15.77 4.14
C TYR A 54 3.27 14.93 4.55
N LEU A 55 3.20 14.65 5.85
CA LEU A 55 2.15 13.82 6.45
C LEU A 55 1.30 14.65 7.41
N PRO A 56 0.02 14.27 7.60
CA PRO A 56 -0.89 14.97 8.49
C PRO A 56 -0.35 15.06 9.92
N THR A 57 -0.44 16.25 10.51
CA THR A 57 -0.09 16.52 11.92
C THR A 57 -1.31 16.79 12.78
N GLY A 58 -2.35 17.43 12.24
CA GLY A 58 -3.53 17.83 13.00
C GLY A 58 -4.42 18.85 12.27
N ASP A 59 -5.19 19.61 13.04
CA ASP A 59 -6.07 20.70 12.57
C ASP A 59 -7.05 20.26 11.48
N PHE A 60 -7.69 19.11 11.68
CA PHE A 60 -8.67 18.57 10.75
C PHE A 60 -9.93 19.43 10.70
N VAL A 61 -10.25 19.96 9.53
CA VAL A 61 -11.43 20.79 9.30
C VAL A 61 -12.17 20.29 8.06
N TRP A 62 -13.48 20.14 8.18
CA TRP A 62 -14.35 19.90 7.04
C TRP A 62 -14.53 21.20 6.26
N LEU A 63 -14.28 21.14 4.96
CA LEU A 63 -14.54 22.30 4.09
C LEU A 63 -16.04 22.48 3.86
N THR A 64 -16.46 23.74 3.81
CA THR A 64 -17.81 24.15 3.40
C THR A 64 -18.02 23.91 1.91
N GLU A 65 -19.28 23.86 1.46
CA GLU A 65 -19.59 23.71 0.03
C GLU A 65 -18.97 24.80 -0.85
N LYS A 66 -18.88 26.04 -0.32
CA LYS A 66 -18.25 27.16 -1.03
C LYS A 66 -16.75 26.95 -1.19
N GLU A 67 -16.07 26.45 -0.16
CA GLU A 67 -14.65 26.14 -0.22
C GLU A 67 -14.37 24.96 -1.17
N ILE A 68 -15.21 23.92 -1.15
CA ILE A 68 -15.10 22.78 -2.08
C ILE A 68 -15.24 23.24 -3.53
N LYS A 69 -16.19 24.13 -3.84
CA LYS A 69 -16.37 24.66 -5.21
C LYS A 69 -15.17 25.45 -5.72
N ASN A 70 -14.39 26.05 -4.82
CA ASN A 70 -13.19 26.83 -5.16
C ASN A 70 -11.89 26.04 -5.02
N LEU A 71 -11.96 24.76 -4.67
CA LEU A 71 -10.79 23.92 -4.44
C LEU A 71 -10.18 23.49 -5.78
N ASP A 72 -9.01 24.03 -6.11
CA ASP A 72 -8.18 23.53 -7.20
C ASP A 72 -7.10 22.58 -6.66
N ILE A 73 -7.30 21.28 -6.89
CA ILE A 73 -6.38 20.22 -6.43
C ILE A 73 -5.00 20.33 -7.09
N PHE A 74 -4.92 20.82 -8.32
CA PHE A 74 -3.64 20.91 -9.05
C PHE A 74 -2.74 22.00 -8.50
N SER A 75 -3.32 23.07 -7.94
CA SER A 75 -2.59 24.17 -7.29
C SER A 75 -1.90 23.76 -5.98
N ILE A 76 -2.32 22.65 -5.37
CA ILE A 76 -1.78 22.21 -4.08
C ILE A 76 -0.44 21.50 -4.28
N SER A 77 0.63 22.11 -3.76
CA SER A 77 1.95 21.49 -3.70
C SER A 77 1.98 20.32 -2.71
N SER A 78 2.75 19.27 -3.04
CA SER A 78 3.01 18.15 -2.12
C SER A 78 3.74 18.58 -0.84
N THR A 79 4.39 19.75 -0.85
CA THR A 79 5.09 20.36 0.30
C THR A 79 4.33 21.53 0.92
N SER A 80 3.06 21.74 0.53
CA SER A 80 2.18 22.73 1.17
C SER A 80 2.00 22.43 2.66
N SER A 81 1.81 23.45 3.48
CA SER A 81 1.46 23.29 4.90
C SER A 81 0.06 22.69 5.12
N LYS A 82 -0.78 22.67 4.08
CA LYS A 82 -2.14 22.12 4.09
C LYS A 82 -2.29 20.99 3.09
N GLY A 83 -2.84 19.87 3.56
CA GLY A 83 -3.18 18.68 2.77
C GLY A 83 -4.68 18.40 2.81
N HIS A 84 -5.15 17.52 1.93
CA HIS A 84 -6.57 17.19 1.79
C HIS A 84 -6.82 15.69 1.60
N VAL A 85 -7.90 15.19 2.19
CA VAL A 85 -8.52 13.92 1.84
C VAL A 85 -9.91 14.22 1.30
N LEU A 86 -10.25 13.62 0.16
CA LEU A 86 -11.51 13.84 -0.53
C LEU A 86 -12.30 12.54 -0.61
N GLU A 87 -13.62 12.63 -0.49
CA GLU A 87 -14.54 11.57 -0.91
C GLU A 87 -15.14 11.98 -2.25
N VAL A 88 -14.86 11.21 -3.30
CA VAL A 88 -15.18 11.56 -4.69
C VAL A 88 -15.84 10.41 -5.43
N ASP A 89 -16.65 10.75 -6.44
CA ASP A 89 -16.99 9.83 -7.52
C ASP A 89 -16.00 10.07 -8.68
N LEU A 90 -15.38 8.99 -9.15
CA LEU A 90 -14.44 9.01 -10.27
C LEU A 90 -15.01 8.23 -11.43
N GLU A 91 -15.11 8.89 -12.58
CA GLU A 91 -15.36 8.24 -13.86
C GLU A 91 -14.05 7.64 -14.38
N TYR A 92 -14.15 6.41 -14.87
CA TYR A 92 -13.08 5.69 -15.55
C TYR A 92 -13.45 5.59 -17.04
N PRO A 93 -12.94 6.48 -17.90
CA PRO A 93 -13.29 6.47 -19.32
C PRO A 93 -12.89 5.16 -20.02
N GLU A 94 -13.77 4.64 -20.87
CA GLU A 94 -13.51 3.42 -21.66
C GLU A 94 -12.25 3.54 -22.53
N SER A 95 -11.91 4.75 -22.98
CA SER A 95 -10.68 5.02 -23.74
C SER A 95 -9.38 4.70 -23.00
N LEU A 96 -9.43 4.56 -21.66
CA LEU A 96 -8.28 4.20 -20.83
C LEU A 96 -8.22 2.70 -20.53
N HIS A 97 -9.22 1.92 -20.91
CA HIS A 97 -9.30 0.51 -20.50
C HIS A 97 -8.11 -0.30 -21.02
N ASP A 98 -7.76 -0.14 -22.30
CA ASP A 98 -6.64 -0.87 -22.88
C ASP A 98 -5.30 -0.45 -22.26
N THR A 99 -5.08 0.84 -22.06
CA THR A 99 -3.82 1.37 -21.52
C THR A 99 -3.65 1.08 -20.03
N HIS A 100 -4.76 0.99 -19.28
CA HIS A 100 -4.73 0.78 -17.84
C HIS A 100 -5.06 -0.65 -17.39
N ASN A 101 -5.36 -1.57 -18.32
CA ASN A 101 -5.76 -2.94 -18.01
C ASN A 101 -4.77 -3.66 -17.06
N ASP A 102 -3.47 -3.40 -17.24
CA ASP A 102 -2.40 -4.00 -16.45
C ASP A 102 -2.40 -3.52 -14.98
N PHE A 103 -2.62 -2.23 -14.74
CA PHE A 103 -2.46 -1.64 -13.41
C PHE A 103 -3.50 -0.55 -13.07
N PRO A 104 -4.81 -0.87 -13.02
CA PRO A 104 -5.86 0.12 -12.82
C PRO A 104 -5.70 0.96 -11.54
N PHE A 105 -6.00 2.26 -11.63
CA PHE A 105 -6.09 3.15 -10.48
C PHE A 105 -7.25 2.82 -9.53
N CYS A 106 -7.08 3.20 -8.26
CA CYS A 106 -8.10 3.18 -7.21
C CYS A 106 -8.73 1.79 -6.97
N PRO A 107 -7.95 0.80 -6.49
CA PRO A 107 -8.47 -0.52 -6.19
C PRO A 107 -9.53 -0.46 -5.08
N GLU A 108 -10.56 -1.31 -5.18
CA GLU A 108 -11.70 -1.31 -4.25
C GLU A 108 -11.90 -2.69 -3.62
N ASN A 109 -12.50 -2.70 -2.43
CA ASN A 109 -12.93 -3.94 -1.81
C ASN A 109 -14.10 -4.53 -2.60
N TYR A 110 -13.80 -5.50 -3.44
CA TYR A 110 -14.76 -6.17 -4.30
C TYR A 110 -14.88 -7.64 -3.91
N LYS A 111 -16.08 -8.20 -4.04
CA LYS A 111 -16.32 -9.63 -3.90
C LYS A 111 -16.49 -10.21 -5.30
N PRO A 112 -15.46 -10.88 -5.85
CA PRO A 112 -15.58 -11.52 -7.15
C PRO A 112 -16.76 -12.48 -7.23
N PRO A 113 -17.36 -12.66 -8.41
CA PRO A 113 -18.26 -13.78 -8.66
C PRO A 113 -17.62 -15.08 -8.17
N ASN A 114 -18.39 -15.90 -7.45
CA ASN A 114 -17.94 -17.17 -6.86
C ASN A 114 -16.87 -17.08 -5.76
N SER A 115 -16.48 -15.89 -5.30
CA SER A 115 -15.61 -15.74 -4.12
C SER A 115 -16.42 -15.72 -2.83
N LYS A 116 -15.94 -16.42 -1.79
CA LYS A 116 -16.51 -16.34 -0.43
C LYS A 116 -16.02 -15.11 0.34
N SER A 117 -14.96 -14.45 -0.11
CA SER A 117 -14.32 -13.33 0.57
C SER A 117 -14.19 -12.11 -0.31
N THR A 118 -14.36 -10.94 0.31
CA THR A 118 -14.00 -9.65 -0.27
C THR A 118 -12.48 -9.52 -0.34
N LYS A 119 -11.98 -9.03 -1.46
CA LYS A 119 -10.55 -8.74 -1.70
C LYS A 119 -10.42 -7.32 -2.22
N LEU A 120 -9.26 -6.72 -1.98
CA LEU A 120 -8.90 -5.46 -2.63
C LEU A 120 -8.54 -5.79 -4.09
N ILE A 121 -9.26 -5.22 -5.05
CA ILE A 121 -9.13 -5.58 -6.48
C ILE A 121 -9.05 -4.31 -7.33
N PRO A 122 -7.96 -4.13 -8.10
CA PRO A 122 -7.91 -3.12 -9.14
C PRO A 122 -8.90 -3.47 -10.24
N ASN A 123 -9.67 -2.49 -10.70
CA ASN A 123 -10.66 -2.69 -11.75
C ASN A 123 -10.91 -1.37 -12.48
N LEU A 124 -11.42 -1.47 -13.71
CA LEU A 124 -11.66 -0.34 -14.61
C LEU A 124 -13.07 0.29 -14.45
N ASN A 125 -13.82 -0.08 -13.41
CA ASN A 125 -15.15 0.51 -13.19
C ASN A 125 -15.04 1.93 -12.62
N ASN A 126 -16.09 2.72 -12.80
CA ASN A 126 -16.29 3.97 -12.06
C ASN A 126 -16.20 3.72 -10.55
N LYS A 127 -15.57 4.66 -9.83
CA LYS A 127 -15.44 4.63 -8.37
C LYS A 127 -16.50 5.53 -7.76
N LEU A 128 -17.19 5.04 -6.73
CA LEU A 128 -18.24 5.80 -6.05
C LEU A 128 -17.87 6.01 -4.59
N LYS A 129 -17.97 7.26 -4.11
CA LYS A 129 -17.61 7.67 -2.75
C LYS A 129 -16.24 7.16 -2.31
N TYR A 130 -15.29 7.16 -3.25
CA TYR A 130 -13.93 6.71 -3.02
C TYR A 130 -13.19 7.76 -2.18
N VAL A 131 -12.57 7.32 -1.08
CA VAL A 131 -11.82 8.19 -0.16
C VAL A 131 -10.35 8.17 -0.56
N ILE A 132 -9.81 9.32 -0.94
CA ILE A 132 -8.49 9.42 -1.59
C ILE A 132 -7.68 10.62 -1.07
N HIS A 133 -6.38 10.40 -0.89
CA HIS A 133 -5.44 11.48 -0.63
C HIS A 133 -5.24 12.37 -1.87
N TYR A 134 -5.15 13.69 -1.68
CA TYR A 134 -5.09 14.65 -2.80
C TYR A 134 -3.95 14.39 -3.81
N GLN A 135 -2.81 13.87 -3.36
CA GLN A 135 -1.69 13.57 -4.27
C GLN A 135 -2.02 12.39 -5.21
N LEU A 136 -2.64 11.33 -4.69
CA LEU A 136 -3.05 10.20 -5.52
C LEU A 136 -4.20 10.60 -6.45
N LEU A 137 -5.13 11.42 -5.97
CA LEU A 137 -6.20 11.98 -6.81
C LEU A 137 -5.62 12.81 -7.95
N LYS A 138 -4.67 13.72 -7.66
CA LYS A 138 -3.97 14.51 -8.69
C LYS A 138 -3.36 13.61 -9.77
N GLN A 139 -2.68 12.54 -9.38
CA GLN A 139 -2.09 11.59 -10.31
C GLN A 139 -3.16 10.83 -11.14
N CYS A 140 -4.27 10.43 -10.53
CA CYS A 140 -5.39 9.81 -11.24
C CYS A 140 -5.93 10.73 -12.36
N LEU A 141 -6.11 12.02 -12.06
CA LEU A 141 -6.60 13.01 -13.03
C LEU A 141 -5.58 13.28 -14.13
N GLN A 142 -4.29 13.33 -13.80
CA GLN A 142 -3.21 13.44 -14.80
C GLN A 142 -3.19 12.26 -15.76
N ASN A 143 -3.61 11.07 -15.30
CA ASN A 143 -3.75 9.86 -16.10
C ASN A 143 -5.16 9.70 -16.71
N GLY A 144 -5.97 10.76 -16.74
CA GLY A 144 -7.21 10.82 -17.53
C GLY A 144 -8.49 10.39 -16.81
N LEU A 145 -8.43 9.93 -15.55
CA LEU A 145 -9.65 9.76 -14.75
C LEU A 145 -10.34 11.11 -14.54
N LYS A 146 -11.66 11.12 -14.37
CA LYS A 146 -12.42 12.37 -14.23
C LYS A 146 -13.21 12.36 -12.92
N ILE A 147 -13.22 13.49 -12.21
CA ILE A 147 -14.13 13.67 -11.07
C ILE A 147 -15.52 13.95 -11.62
N SER A 148 -16.49 13.10 -11.29
CA SER A 148 -17.90 13.36 -11.55
C SER A 148 -18.57 14.07 -10.36
N LYS A 149 -18.10 13.83 -9.13
CA LYS A 149 -18.62 14.49 -7.92
C LYS A 149 -17.60 14.54 -6.79
N ILE A 150 -17.59 15.63 -6.03
CA ILE A 150 -16.93 15.73 -4.73
C ILE A 150 -18.02 15.74 -3.64
N HIS A 151 -18.01 14.76 -2.75
CA HIS A 151 -19.02 14.65 -1.68
C HIS A 151 -18.61 15.43 -0.43
N ARG A 152 -17.34 15.35 -0.05
CA ARG A 152 -16.80 16.03 1.13
C ARG A 152 -15.27 16.06 1.10
N VAL A 153 -14.70 17.05 1.77
CA VAL A 153 -13.25 17.25 1.86
C VAL A 153 -12.87 17.54 3.30
N ILE A 154 -11.85 16.83 3.80
CA ILE A 154 -11.15 17.16 5.03
C ILE A 154 -9.83 17.82 4.66
N GLN A 155 -9.61 19.04 5.15
CA GLN A 155 -8.30 19.70 5.15
C GLN A 155 -7.58 19.42 6.47
N PHE A 156 -6.25 19.31 6.43
CA PHE A 156 -5.41 19.13 7.61
C PHE A 156 -4.08 19.88 7.47
N SER A 157 -3.45 20.20 8.60
CA SER A 157 -2.05 20.63 8.64
C SER A 157 -1.13 19.43 8.34
N GLN A 158 -0.09 19.62 7.55
CA GLN A 158 0.89 18.58 7.21
C GLN A 158 2.32 19.11 7.21
N SER A 159 3.28 18.23 7.51
CA SER A 159 4.72 18.53 7.45
C SER A 159 5.54 17.24 7.28
N ALA A 160 6.81 17.35 6.91
CA ALA A 160 7.73 16.21 6.80
C ALA A 160 8.28 15.76 8.17
N TRP A 161 7.41 15.59 9.18
CA TRP A 161 7.82 15.36 10.57
C TRP A 161 8.50 14.01 10.83
N LEU A 162 8.22 12.98 10.01
CA LEU A 162 8.91 11.68 10.07
C LEU A 162 10.24 11.65 9.32
N LYS A 163 10.48 12.60 8.41
CA LYS A 163 11.63 12.57 7.50
C LYS A 163 12.97 12.41 8.21
N LYS A 164 13.20 13.20 9.27
CA LYS A 164 14.45 13.13 10.05
C LYS A 164 14.69 11.74 10.65
N PHE A 165 13.64 11.07 11.11
CA PHE A 165 13.72 9.72 11.66
C PHE A 165 14.02 8.68 10.58
N ILE A 166 13.34 8.76 9.43
CA ILE A 166 13.56 7.85 8.30
C ILE A 166 14.97 8.02 7.72
N ASP A 167 15.41 9.26 7.52
CA ASP A 167 16.75 9.57 7.02
C ASP A 167 17.82 8.97 7.96
N LEU A 168 17.68 9.19 9.28
CA LEU A 168 18.60 8.64 10.29
C LEU A 168 18.69 7.11 10.21
N ASN A 169 17.55 6.42 10.23
CA ASN A 169 17.54 4.96 10.16
C ASN A 169 18.12 4.43 8.85
N THR A 170 17.90 5.16 7.75
CA THR A 170 18.46 4.81 6.44
C THR A 170 19.99 4.95 6.44
N THR A 171 20.51 6.06 6.99
CA THR A 171 21.95 6.28 7.16
C THR A 171 22.58 5.20 8.04
N LEU A 172 22.01 4.92 9.20
CA LEU A 172 22.51 3.90 10.13
C LEU A 172 22.47 2.49 9.52
N ARG A 173 21.41 2.16 8.77
CA ARG A 173 21.30 0.89 8.06
C ARG A 173 22.39 0.72 7.01
N ASN A 174 22.68 1.77 6.23
CA ASN A 174 23.69 1.72 5.17
C ASN A 174 25.12 1.64 5.74
N GLN A 175 25.37 2.30 6.87
CA GLN A 175 26.67 2.29 7.54
C GLN A 175 26.93 1.01 8.33
N SER A 176 25.88 0.35 8.82
CA SER A 176 26.05 -0.86 9.61
C SER A 176 26.62 -2.01 8.77
N LYS A 177 27.58 -2.72 9.37
CA LYS A 177 28.16 -3.96 8.85
C LYS A 177 27.50 -5.21 9.46
N ASN A 178 26.70 -5.02 10.50
CA ASN A 178 26.02 -6.09 11.22
C ASN A 178 24.60 -6.28 10.68
N GLU A 179 24.27 -7.52 10.32
CA GLU A 179 22.94 -7.89 9.83
C GLU A 179 21.83 -7.61 10.86
N PHE A 180 22.11 -7.83 12.15
CA PHE A 180 21.15 -7.56 13.22
C PHE A 180 20.73 -6.09 13.28
N ASP A 181 21.70 -5.17 13.21
CA ASP A 181 21.43 -3.73 13.26
C ASP A 181 20.67 -3.29 12.00
N ARG A 182 21.08 -3.81 10.82
CA ARG A 182 20.36 -3.56 9.55
C ARG A 182 18.90 -3.96 9.64
N HIS A 183 18.61 -5.13 10.22
CA HIS A 183 17.25 -5.60 10.46
C HIS A 183 16.50 -4.72 11.46
N THR A 184 17.17 -4.28 12.53
CA THR A 184 16.58 -3.39 13.55
C THR A 184 16.15 -2.05 12.94
N TYR A 185 17.01 -1.39 12.17
CA TYR A 185 16.66 -0.11 11.51
C TYR A 185 15.59 -0.27 10.44
N LYS A 186 15.61 -1.37 9.67
CA LYS A 186 14.53 -1.69 8.72
C LYS A 186 13.19 -1.87 9.44
N LEU A 187 13.19 -2.62 10.55
CA LEU A 187 11.99 -2.86 11.36
C LEU A 187 11.48 -1.57 11.99
N ALA A 188 12.36 -0.71 12.49
CA ALA A 188 11.99 0.58 13.08
C ALA A 188 11.16 1.42 12.09
N ASN A 189 11.59 1.52 10.83
CA ASN A 189 10.82 2.20 9.79
C ASN A 189 9.48 1.48 9.52
N ASN A 190 9.52 0.18 9.19
CA ASN A 190 8.31 -0.57 8.81
C ASN A 190 7.26 -0.62 9.93
N SER A 191 7.70 -0.63 11.20
CA SER A 191 6.82 -0.72 12.36
C SER A 191 5.92 0.51 12.52
N ILE A 192 6.37 1.70 12.08
CA ILE A 192 5.56 2.93 12.19
C ILE A 192 4.27 2.74 11.39
N TYR A 193 4.38 2.38 10.11
CA TYR A 193 3.21 2.17 9.26
C TYR A 193 2.27 1.11 9.86
N GLY A 194 2.82 -0.06 10.25
CA GLY A 194 2.03 -1.12 10.88
C GLY A 194 1.33 -0.65 12.17
N LYS A 195 1.97 0.22 12.96
CA LYS A 195 1.40 0.76 14.19
C LYS A 195 0.31 1.81 13.92
N THR A 196 0.46 2.63 12.88
CA THR A 196 -0.58 3.59 12.49
C THR A 196 -1.85 2.91 11.98
N MET A 197 -1.71 1.74 11.35
CA MET A 197 -2.81 0.95 10.78
C MET A 197 -3.33 -0.16 11.70
N GLU A 198 -2.89 -0.19 12.96
CA GLU A 198 -3.26 -1.25 13.89
C GLU A 198 -4.78 -1.24 14.17
N ASN A 199 -5.45 -2.36 13.88
CA ASN A 199 -6.85 -2.54 14.24
C ASN A 199 -6.99 -2.94 15.71
N VAL A 200 -7.32 -1.95 16.55
CA VAL A 200 -7.49 -2.14 18.00
C VAL A 200 -8.68 -3.03 18.38
N ASP A 201 -9.68 -3.19 17.51
CA ASP A 201 -10.86 -4.03 17.73
C ASP A 201 -10.51 -5.53 17.69
N ARG A 202 -9.41 -5.88 17.03
CA ARG A 202 -8.93 -7.26 16.96
C ARG A 202 -8.13 -7.69 18.19
N ARG A 203 -7.81 -6.77 19.10
CA ARG A 203 -7.06 -7.08 20.32
C ARG A 203 -7.90 -7.95 21.25
N VAL A 204 -7.22 -8.89 21.89
CA VAL A 204 -7.81 -9.80 22.87
C VAL A 204 -7.00 -9.77 24.15
N ASP A 205 -7.66 -10.00 25.27
CA ASP A 205 -6.99 -10.32 26.52
C ASP A 205 -6.77 -11.82 26.59
N VAL A 206 -5.52 -12.25 26.64
CA VAL A 206 -5.16 -13.66 26.80
C VAL A 206 -4.87 -13.91 28.28
N ARG A 207 -5.56 -14.89 28.86
CA ARG A 207 -5.32 -15.38 30.22
C ARG A 207 -4.75 -16.80 30.13
N LEU A 208 -3.58 -17.00 30.70
CA LEU A 208 -3.02 -18.34 30.91
C LEU A 208 -3.57 -18.88 32.23
N VAL A 209 -4.14 -20.07 32.18
CA VAL A 209 -4.90 -20.68 33.28
C VAL A 209 -4.44 -22.12 33.43
N THR A 210 -4.07 -22.50 34.65
CA THR A 210 -3.57 -23.83 35.00
C THR A 210 -4.55 -24.62 35.87
N GLU A 211 -5.63 -23.99 36.33
CA GLU A 211 -6.61 -24.55 37.25
C GLU A 211 -8.03 -24.37 36.72
N TRP A 212 -8.88 -25.40 36.87
CA TRP A 212 -10.28 -25.35 36.46
C TRP A 212 -11.09 -24.39 37.34
N GLU A 213 -10.95 -24.55 38.65
CA GLU A 213 -11.68 -23.80 39.67
C GLU A 213 -10.97 -22.50 40.05
N LYS A 214 -11.72 -21.59 40.68
CA LYS A 214 -11.17 -20.34 41.21
C LYS A 214 -10.19 -20.62 42.35
N ASN A 215 -9.04 -19.93 42.34
CA ASN A 215 -8.16 -19.87 43.50
C ASN A 215 -8.22 -18.49 44.19
N LYS A 216 -7.47 -18.33 45.29
CA LYS A 216 -7.50 -17.09 46.10
C LYS A 216 -7.06 -15.83 45.34
N ARG A 217 -6.31 -15.95 44.24
CA ARG A 217 -5.69 -14.81 43.54
C ARG A 217 -6.23 -14.58 42.13
N THR A 218 -6.72 -15.62 41.46
CA THR A 218 -7.11 -15.57 40.05
C THR A 218 -8.35 -16.41 39.78
N ASP A 219 -9.16 -15.96 38.82
CA ASP A 219 -10.27 -16.74 38.28
C ASP A 219 -9.74 -18.02 37.60
N GLY A 220 -10.36 -19.15 37.89
CA GLY A 220 -10.14 -20.42 37.17
C GLY A 220 -10.78 -20.42 35.78
N ALA A 221 -10.53 -21.49 35.02
CA ALA A 221 -11.03 -21.63 33.65
C ALA A 221 -12.56 -21.54 33.57
N GLU A 222 -13.26 -22.17 34.50
CA GLU A 222 -14.73 -22.17 34.58
C GLU A 222 -15.31 -20.75 34.59
N ASN A 223 -14.77 -19.89 35.46
CA ASN A 223 -15.22 -18.51 35.61
C ASN A 223 -14.94 -17.67 34.36
N LEU A 224 -13.85 -17.95 33.65
CA LEU A 224 -13.48 -17.21 32.45
C LEU A 224 -14.31 -17.63 31.24
N LEU A 225 -14.62 -18.93 31.11
CA LEU A 225 -15.49 -19.46 30.06
C LEU A 225 -16.94 -19.00 30.20
N ALA A 226 -17.41 -18.80 31.44
CA ALA A 226 -18.75 -18.31 31.71
C ALA A 226 -18.96 -16.82 31.39
N LYS A 227 -17.89 -16.04 31.17
CA LYS A 227 -18.00 -14.60 30.92
C LYS A 227 -18.51 -14.32 29.50
N PRO A 228 -19.40 -13.33 29.31
CA PRO A 228 -20.03 -13.06 28.01
C PRO A 228 -19.06 -12.55 26.93
N TYR A 229 -17.86 -12.13 27.35
CA TYR A 229 -16.80 -11.67 26.48
C TYR A 229 -15.71 -12.74 26.27
N PHE A 230 -15.97 -14.00 26.63
CA PHE A 230 -15.19 -15.13 26.13
C PHE A 230 -15.19 -15.13 24.60
N LYS A 231 -14.02 -15.39 24.01
CA LYS A 231 -13.85 -15.43 22.55
C LYS A 231 -13.50 -16.83 22.06
N ASP A 232 -12.45 -17.41 22.63
CA ASP A 232 -11.88 -18.66 22.18
C ASP A 232 -10.95 -19.26 23.25
N LEU A 233 -10.64 -20.55 23.14
CA LEU A 233 -9.75 -21.26 24.05
C LEU A 233 -8.75 -22.10 23.25
N THR A 234 -7.49 -22.08 23.68
CA THR A 234 -6.42 -22.91 23.12
C THR A 234 -5.77 -23.73 24.23
N ILE A 235 -5.67 -25.04 24.03
CA ILE A 235 -5.05 -25.97 24.98
C ILE A 235 -3.56 -26.08 24.67
N PHE A 236 -2.72 -25.85 25.69
CA PHE A 236 -1.27 -25.97 25.64
C PHE A 236 -0.82 -27.05 26.62
N SER A 237 -0.77 -28.30 26.16
CA SER A 237 -0.52 -29.46 27.03
C SER A 237 -1.54 -29.52 28.17
N GLU A 238 -1.12 -29.39 29.42
CA GLU A 238 -1.97 -29.35 30.62
C GLU A 238 -2.55 -27.97 30.95
N ASN A 239 -2.10 -26.91 30.25
CA ASN A 239 -2.51 -25.53 30.52
C ASN A 239 -3.50 -25.00 29.46
N LEU A 240 -4.28 -23.99 29.84
CA LEU A 240 -5.27 -23.35 28.97
C LEU A 240 -4.90 -21.89 28.71
N ALA A 241 -4.98 -21.46 27.45
CA ALA A 241 -5.00 -20.05 27.10
C ALA A 241 -6.41 -19.64 26.70
N ILE A 242 -7.01 -18.78 27.50
CA ILE A 242 -8.37 -18.28 27.29
C ILE A 242 -8.28 -16.90 26.67
N GLN A 243 -8.81 -16.76 25.45
CA GLN A 243 -8.91 -15.49 24.75
C GLN A 243 -10.24 -14.81 25.12
N MET A 244 -10.13 -13.57 25.58
CA MET A 244 -11.25 -12.74 25.97
C MET A 244 -11.33 -11.51 25.05
N LYS A 245 -12.53 -11.15 24.60
CA LYS A 245 -12.77 -9.87 23.90
C LYS A 245 -12.52 -8.72 24.86
N LYS A 246 -12.01 -7.60 24.32
CA LYS A 246 -11.91 -6.34 25.04
C LYS A 246 -13.30 -5.75 25.27
N ILE A 247 -13.64 -5.45 26.53
CA ILE A 247 -14.92 -4.81 26.89
C ILE A 247 -14.90 -3.33 26.49
N LEU A 248 -13.76 -2.67 26.69
CA LEU A 248 -13.54 -1.28 26.30
C LEU A 248 -12.41 -1.23 25.28
N VAL A 249 -12.68 -0.58 24.15
CA VAL A 249 -11.69 -0.37 23.08
C VAL A 249 -11.50 1.13 22.90
N THR A 250 -10.24 1.57 22.95
CA THR A 250 -9.87 2.97 22.74
C THR A 250 -9.23 3.14 21.38
N TYR A 251 -9.85 3.96 20.52
CA TYR A 251 -9.30 4.33 19.21
C TYR A 251 -8.20 5.38 19.36
N ASN A 252 -6.98 4.91 19.66
CA ASN A 252 -5.79 5.74 19.89
C ASN A 252 -4.67 5.45 18.87
N LYS A 253 -5.06 5.14 17.63
CA LYS A 253 -4.11 4.90 16.52
C LYS A 253 -4.29 6.00 15.48
N PRO A 254 -3.21 6.62 15.01
CA PRO A 254 -3.29 7.68 14.01
C PRO A 254 -3.52 7.08 12.61
N ILE A 255 -4.69 6.46 12.40
CA ILE A 255 -5.04 5.76 11.14
C ILE A 255 -4.95 6.69 9.94
N TYR A 256 -5.23 7.99 10.13
CA TYR A 256 -5.11 9.01 9.09
C TYR A 256 -3.67 9.14 8.55
N VAL A 257 -2.64 8.92 9.37
CA VAL A 257 -1.24 8.91 8.93
C VAL A 257 -0.99 7.69 8.06
N GLY A 258 -1.41 6.50 8.51
CA GLY A 258 -1.23 5.26 7.76
C GLY A 258 -1.97 5.28 6.42
N PHE A 259 -3.17 5.85 6.38
CA PHE A 259 -3.92 6.11 5.14
C PHE A 259 -3.11 6.97 4.16
N CYS A 260 -2.58 8.11 4.62
CA CYS A 260 -1.79 9.00 3.75
C CYS A 260 -0.50 8.34 3.28
N ILE A 261 0.20 7.61 4.15
CA ILE A 261 1.41 6.84 3.79
C ILE A 261 1.07 5.87 2.65
N LEU A 262 0.00 5.09 2.78
CA LEU A 262 -0.39 4.10 1.78
C LEU A 262 -0.70 4.73 0.42
N ASP A 263 -1.51 5.81 0.40
CA ASP A 263 -1.86 6.48 -0.85
C ASP A 263 -0.65 7.16 -1.51
N ILE A 264 0.23 7.79 -0.72
CA ILE A 264 1.49 8.36 -1.23
C ILE A 264 2.40 7.24 -1.78
N SER A 265 2.49 6.09 -1.11
CA SER A 265 3.26 4.94 -1.63
C SER A 265 2.77 4.46 -2.98
N LYS A 266 1.44 4.39 -3.20
CA LYS A 266 0.88 4.04 -4.52
C LYS A 266 1.32 5.01 -5.61
N THR A 267 1.49 6.30 -5.29
CA THR A 267 1.89 7.28 -6.30
C THR A 267 3.23 6.94 -6.94
N VAL A 268 4.18 6.41 -6.16
CA VAL A 268 5.50 5.98 -6.65
C VAL A 268 5.36 4.82 -7.64
N MET A 269 4.53 3.82 -7.31
CA MET A 269 4.34 2.64 -8.16
C MET A 269 3.62 3.01 -9.46
N TYR A 270 2.59 3.85 -9.40
CA TYR A 270 1.90 4.36 -10.59
C TYR A 270 2.81 5.25 -11.44
N ASP A 271 3.62 6.09 -10.82
CA ASP A 271 4.56 6.97 -11.53
C ASP A 271 5.63 6.14 -12.27
N PHE A 272 6.16 5.10 -11.61
CA PHE A 272 7.09 4.17 -12.24
C PHE A 272 6.44 3.43 -13.41
N PHE A 273 5.21 2.93 -13.26
CA PHE A 273 4.55 2.19 -14.33
C PHE A 273 4.13 3.10 -15.50
N TYR A 274 3.35 4.14 -15.24
CA TYR A 274 2.71 4.95 -16.27
C TYR A 274 3.58 6.08 -16.81
N ASN A 275 4.46 6.67 -15.99
CA ASN A 275 5.27 7.82 -16.40
C ASN A 275 6.72 7.43 -16.75
N PHE A 276 7.18 6.23 -16.38
CA PHE A 276 8.53 5.75 -16.70
C PHE A 276 8.52 4.53 -17.64
N LEU A 277 7.89 3.41 -17.25
CA LEU A 277 7.92 2.17 -18.04
C LEU A 277 7.09 2.25 -19.32
N LYS A 278 5.84 2.71 -19.25
CA LYS A 278 4.96 2.84 -20.43
C LYS A 278 5.53 3.80 -21.49
N PRO A 279 6.12 4.96 -21.18
CA PRO A 279 6.77 5.79 -22.19
C PRO A 279 8.03 5.15 -22.79
N LEU A 280 8.79 4.39 -21.98
CA LEU A 280 10.02 3.72 -22.42
C LEU A 280 9.75 2.58 -23.39
N TYR A 281 8.82 1.68 -23.06
CA TYR A 281 8.57 0.45 -23.83
C TYR A 281 7.25 0.48 -24.63
N LYS A 282 6.37 1.45 -24.40
CA LYS A 282 5.04 1.56 -25.03
C LYS A 282 4.23 0.28 -24.80
N ASP A 283 3.75 -0.34 -25.88
CA ASP A 283 2.98 -1.58 -25.85
C ASP A 283 3.86 -2.82 -25.59
N ASN A 284 5.19 -2.67 -25.56
CA ASN A 284 6.13 -3.76 -25.32
C ASN A 284 6.41 -4.02 -23.84
N VAL A 285 5.63 -3.44 -22.93
CA VAL A 285 5.69 -3.75 -21.49
C VAL A 285 4.31 -4.07 -20.95
N SER A 286 4.23 -5.18 -20.21
CA SER A 286 3.00 -5.64 -19.57
C SER A 286 3.28 -6.09 -18.14
N LEU A 287 2.38 -5.74 -17.23
CA LEU A 287 2.44 -6.22 -15.84
C LEU A 287 1.93 -7.65 -15.78
N LEU A 288 2.76 -8.56 -15.28
CA LEU A 288 2.39 -9.96 -15.05
C LEU A 288 1.83 -10.14 -13.63
N TYR A 289 2.50 -9.53 -12.66
CA TYR A 289 2.18 -9.64 -11.25
C TYR A 289 2.66 -8.41 -10.48
N THR A 290 1.94 -8.05 -9.43
CA THR A 290 2.38 -7.07 -8.44
C THR A 290 2.04 -7.53 -7.03
N ASP A 291 2.95 -7.24 -6.10
CA ASP A 291 2.71 -7.29 -4.66
C ASP A 291 3.27 -6.02 -4.03
N THR A 292 2.38 -5.09 -3.68
CA THR A 292 2.63 -3.85 -2.91
C THR A 292 3.71 -2.92 -3.46
N ASP A 293 4.98 -3.32 -3.33
CA ASP A 293 6.19 -2.59 -3.71
C ASP A 293 6.97 -3.28 -4.84
N SER A 294 6.46 -4.38 -5.40
CA SER A 294 7.13 -5.13 -6.46
C SER A 294 6.29 -5.28 -7.73
N PHE A 295 6.99 -5.34 -8.86
CA PHE A 295 6.44 -5.66 -10.18
C PHE A 295 7.21 -6.82 -10.82
N ILE A 296 6.47 -7.77 -11.39
CA ILE A 296 6.97 -8.72 -12.37
C ILE A 296 6.43 -8.28 -13.72
N LEU A 297 7.33 -7.93 -14.64
CA LEU A 297 6.99 -7.37 -15.94
C LEU A 297 7.44 -8.32 -17.06
N GLU A 298 6.62 -8.42 -18.10
CA GLU A 298 7.07 -8.90 -19.40
C GLU A 298 7.53 -7.71 -20.23
N VAL A 299 8.74 -7.79 -20.80
CA VAL A 299 9.31 -6.74 -21.64
C VAL A 299 9.77 -7.34 -22.96
N THR A 300 9.29 -6.79 -24.07
CA THR A 300 9.73 -7.14 -25.41
C THR A 300 10.72 -6.08 -25.90
N THR A 301 12.00 -6.43 -26.00
CA THR A 301 13.08 -5.53 -26.41
C THR A 301 14.24 -6.35 -26.97
N GLU A 302 15.16 -5.75 -27.73
CA GLU A 302 16.34 -6.45 -28.24
C GLU A 302 17.22 -6.96 -27.11
N ASN A 303 17.49 -6.11 -26.10
CA ASN A 303 18.32 -6.47 -24.95
C ASN A 303 18.01 -5.60 -23.73
N VAL A 304 17.26 -6.16 -22.77
CA VAL A 304 16.84 -5.46 -21.56
C VAL A 304 18.02 -5.03 -20.68
N TYR A 305 19.14 -5.74 -20.70
CA TYR A 305 20.32 -5.38 -19.90
C TYR A 305 21.01 -4.11 -20.43
N HIS A 306 20.96 -3.88 -21.74
CA HIS A 306 21.45 -2.65 -22.33
C HIS A 306 20.52 -1.48 -22.03
N ASP A 307 19.20 -1.70 -22.06
CA ASP A 307 18.21 -0.72 -21.65
C ASP A 307 18.43 -0.34 -20.17
N MET A 308 18.64 -1.32 -19.30
CA MET A 308 19.00 -1.10 -17.89
C MET A 308 20.28 -0.27 -17.75
N HIS A 309 21.35 -0.61 -18.47
CA HIS A 309 22.60 0.16 -18.40
C HIS A 309 22.40 1.63 -18.80
N ARG A 310 21.57 1.90 -19.82
CA ARG A 310 21.20 3.27 -20.22
C ARG A 310 20.37 3.99 -19.16
N ILE A 311 19.46 3.29 -18.49
CA ILE A 311 18.65 3.82 -17.39
C ILE A 311 19.55 4.20 -16.20
N PHE A 312 20.50 3.34 -15.83
CA PHE A 312 21.42 3.59 -14.72
C PHE A 312 22.34 4.79 -14.96
N ILE A 313 22.72 5.08 -16.21
CA ILE A 313 23.53 6.26 -16.52
C ILE A 313 22.71 7.55 -16.41
N ASN A 314 21.42 7.52 -16.71
CA ASN A 314 20.55 8.71 -16.79
C ASN A 314 19.69 8.94 -15.53
N LEU A 315 20.00 8.25 -14.42
CA LEU A 315 19.34 8.26 -13.09
C LEU A 315 18.32 9.40 -12.85
N THR A 316 17.08 9.19 -13.27
CA THR A 316 15.92 9.92 -12.76
C THR A 316 15.67 9.56 -11.29
N LEU A 317 15.15 10.49 -10.49
CA LEU A 317 14.89 10.32 -9.04
C LEU A 317 14.07 9.06 -8.72
N ILE A 318 13.15 8.67 -9.61
CA ILE A 318 12.31 7.46 -9.50
C ILE A 318 13.17 6.18 -9.52
N CYS A 319 14.24 6.15 -10.33
CA CYS A 319 15.15 5.01 -10.43
C CYS A 319 16.02 4.83 -9.17
N GLN A 320 16.07 5.82 -8.26
CA GLN A 320 16.77 5.68 -6.99
C GLN A 320 15.96 4.92 -5.94
N ILE A 321 14.63 4.85 -6.12
CA ILE A 321 13.72 4.17 -5.19
C ILE A 321 13.53 2.72 -5.62
N ILE A 322 13.57 2.40 -6.91
CA ILE A 322 13.26 1.06 -7.43
C ILE A 322 14.54 0.33 -7.84
N ILE A 323 14.82 -0.78 -7.15
CA ILE A 323 15.91 -1.70 -7.48
C ILE A 323 15.41 -2.72 -8.49
N ILE A 324 16.25 -3.02 -9.46
CA ILE A 324 16.03 -4.08 -10.45
C ILE A 324 16.73 -5.34 -9.95
N ILE A 325 16.00 -6.44 -9.80
CA ILE A 325 16.57 -7.76 -9.52
C ILE A 325 16.29 -8.62 -10.74
N CYS A 326 17.34 -9.01 -11.46
CA CYS A 326 17.20 -9.97 -12.55
C CYS A 326 16.91 -11.35 -11.95
N LEU A 327 15.80 -11.97 -12.35
CA LEU A 327 15.45 -13.34 -11.97
C LEU A 327 16.19 -14.37 -12.83
#